data_AF-A0A1F5FNH1-F1
#
_entry.id   AF-A0A1F5FNH1-F1
#
_cell.length_a   1.000
_cell.length_b   1.000
_cell.length_c   1.000
_cell.angle_alpha   90.00
_cell.angle_beta   90.00
_cell.angle_gamma   90.00
#
_symmetry.space_group_name_H-M   'P 1'
#
loop_
_entity.id
_entity.type
_entity.pdbx_description
1 polymer ?
#
loop_
_entity_poly.entity_id
_entity_poly.type
_entity_poly.pdbx_seq_one_letter_code
_entity_poly.pdbx_strand_id
1 'polypeptide(L)'
;MKSPLKYSKWPIVLYGLGSLILFGLTLNSYYLSGGVITLERIFWLIVGVGTSMLAGWWIAIKFTGTIFHRQVDRPIEPSDLQILQTYWLNGETAAVFIGRLDHPGTYLFHIHGLNKRHDLLDAKALTFDQVSKYISSHKEHNEKSR
;
A
#
# COMPACT_ATOMS: atom_id res chain seq x y z
N MET A 1 12.66 -10.69 -13.47
CA MET A 1 12.39 -10.81 -12.02
C MET A 1 11.01 -10.22 -11.74
N LYS A 2 10.06 -11.01 -11.21
CA LYS A 2 8.75 -10.47 -10.79
C LYS A 2 8.98 -9.67 -9.51
N SER A 3 8.59 -8.40 -9.48
CA SER A 3 8.66 -7.58 -8.26
C SER A 3 7.82 -8.27 -7.16
N PRO A 4 8.38 -8.53 -5.96
CA PRO A 4 7.64 -9.15 -4.85
C PRO A 4 6.61 -8.20 -4.22
N LEU A 5 6.54 -6.95 -4.68
CA LEU A 5 5.65 -5.93 -4.15
C LEU A 5 4.26 -6.03 -4.80
N LYS A 6 3.29 -6.62 -4.08
CA LYS A 6 1.87 -6.59 -4.44
C LYS A 6 1.21 -5.34 -3.84
N TYR A 7 0.77 -4.43 -4.70
CA TYR A 7 0.08 -3.20 -4.31
C TYR A 7 -1.41 -3.46 -4.02
N SER A 8 -1.94 -2.83 -2.96
CA SER A 8 -3.38 -2.87 -2.68
C SER A 8 -4.15 -2.11 -3.76
N LYS A 9 -5.11 -2.77 -4.41
CA LYS A 9 -5.95 -2.18 -5.47
C LYS A 9 -7.14 -1.37 -4.92
N TRP A 10 -7.44 -1.49 -3.63
CA TRP A 10 -8.59 -0.88 -2.96
C TRP A 10 -8.75 0.63 -3.15
N PRO A 11 -7.69 1.45 -3.05
CA PRO A 11 -7.81 2.90 -3.22
C PRO A 11 -8.22 3.26 -4.64
N ILE A 12 -7.67 2.59 -5.66
CA ILE A 12 -8.02 2.82 -7.07
C ILE A 12 -9.52 2.60 -7.27
N VAL A 13 -10.06 1.54 -6.67
CA VAL A 13 -11.48 1.19 -6.73
C VAL A 13 -12.34 2.23 -5.98
N LEU A 14 -11.95 2.62 -4.77
CA LEU A 14 -12.68 3.61 -3.96
C LEU A 14 -12.74 4.98 -4.62
N TYR A 15 -11.62 5.49 -5.12
CA TYR A 15 -11.58 6.78 -5.82
C TYR A 15 -12.33 6.73 -7.16
N GLY A 16 -12.24 5.62 -7.90
CA GLY A 16 -13.01 5.42 -9.12
C GLY A 16 -14.52 5.40 -8.88
N LEU A 17 -15.00 4.62 -7.91
CA LEU A 17 -16.43 4.55 -7.57
C LEU A 17 -16.95 5.86 -6.97
N GLY A 18 -16.19 6.47 -6.06
CA GLY A 18 -16.58 7.74 -5.43
C GLY A 18 -16.73 8.87 -6.44
N SER A 19 -15.80 8.98 -7.40
CA SER A 19 -15.91 9.96 -8.48
C SER A 19 -17.11 9.69 -9.39
N LEU A 20 -17.38 8.43 -9.74
CA LEU A 20 -18.56 8.05 -10.53
C LEU A 20 -19.89 8.47 -9.86
N ILE A 21 -20.01 8.26 -8.54
CA ILE A 21 -21.19 8.67 -7.76
C ILE A 21 -21.32 10.20 -7.75
N LEU A 22 -20.23 10.92 -7.50
CA LEU A 22 -20.24 12.39 -7.41
C LEU A 22 -20.61 13.04 -8.76
N PHE A 23 -20.09 12.50 -9.85
CA PHE A 23 -20.41 12.94 -11.20
C PHE A 23 -21.83 12.56 -11.63
N GLY A 24 -22.32 11.39 -11.21
CA GLY A 24 -23.72 11.00 -11.40
C GLY A 24 -24.69 11.94 -10.69
N LEU A 25 -24.39 12.32 -9.45
CA LEU A 25 -25.21 13.28 -8.67
C LEU A 25 -25.21 14.67 -9.30
N THR A 26 -24.06 15.16 -9.78
CA THR A 26 -23.99 16.47 -10.45
C THR A 26 -24.72 16.51 -11.78
N LEU A 27 -24.67 15.42 -12.57
CA LEU A 27 -25.50 15.29 -13.78
C LEU A 27 -26.99 15.25 -13.45
N ASN A 28 -27.40 14.49 -12.43
CA ASN A 28 -28.79 14.38 -12.03
C ASN A 28 -29.35 15.74 -11.56
N SER A 29 -28.62 16.45 -10.70
CA SER A 29 -29.00 17.81 -10.27
C SER A 29 -29.10 18.79 -11.43
N TYR A 30 -28.19 18.70 -12.39
CA TYR A 30 -28.23 19.55 -13.58
C TYR A 30 -29.42 19.24 -14.48
N TYR A 31 -29.74 17.97 -14.68
CA TYR A 31 -30.94 17.55 -15.41
C TYR A 31 -32.23 18.01 -14.73
N LEU A 32 -32.33 17.87 -13.40
CA LEU A 32 -33.47 18.35 -12.62
C LEU A 32 -33.64 19.88 -12.69
N SER A 33 -32.56 20.63 -12.92
CA SER A 33 -32.61 22.08 -13.17
C SER A 33 -33.04 22.48 -14.59
N GLY A 34 -33.40 21.51 -15.44
CA GLY A 34 -33.80 21.73 -16.84
C GLY A 34 -32.62 21.85 -17.82
N GLY A 35 -31.41 21.48 -17.38
CA GLY A 35 -30.21 21.51 -18.21
C GLY A 35 -30.18 20.39 -19.26
N VAL A 36 -29.74 20.72 -20.47
CA VAL A 36 -29.51 19.74 -21.54
C VAL A 36 -28.13 19.10 -21.37
N ILE A 37 -28.07 17.77 -21.31
CA ILE A 37 -26.79 17.06 -21.25
C ILE A 37 -26.13 17.14 -22.63
N THR A 38 -25.10 17.98 -22.76
CA THR A 38 -24.30 18.11 -23.98
C THR A 38 -23.14 17.11 -24.00
N LEU A 39 -22.66 16.82 -25.21
CA LEU A 39 -21.51 15.93 -25.44
C LEU A 39 -20.24 16.44 -24.74
N GLU A 40 -20.08 17.76 -24.65
CA GLU A 40 -19.01 18.43 -23.91
C GLU A 40 -19.01 18.06 -22.42
N ARG A 41 -20.19 18.01 -21.77
CA ARG A 41 -20.30 17.62 -20.36
C ARG A 41 -19.95 16.15 -20.15
N ILE A 42 -20.34 15.28 -21.07
CA ILE A 42 -19.98 13.85 -21.04
C ILE A 42 -18.46 13.71 -21.16
N PHE A 43 -17.82 14.48 -22.05
CA PHE A 43 -16.36 14.50 -22.18
C PHE A 43 -15.66 14.92 -20.88
N TRP A 44 -16.09 16.03 -20.27
CA TRP A 44 -15.54 16.48 -18.98
C TRP A 44 -15.71 15.46 -17.86
N LEU A 45 -16.80 14.68 -17.90
CA LEU A 45 -17.04 13.62 -16.94
C LEU A 45 -16.03 12.48 -17.09
N ILE A 46 -15.77 12.03 -18.31
CA ILE A 46 -14.76 10.99 -18.60
C ILE A 46 -13.37 11.45 -18.15
N VAL A 47 -13.02 12.70 -18.44
CA VAL A 47 -11.74 13.30 -17.99
C VAL A 47 -11.67 13.38 -16.47
N GLY A 48 -12.76 13.79 -15.81
CA GLY A 48 -12.86 13.86 -14.35
C GLY A 48 -12.70 12.50 -13.66
N VAL A 49 -13.34 11.46 -14.20
CA VAL A 49 -13.17 10.09 -13.69
C VAL A 49 -11.75 9.58 -13.93
N GLY A 50 -11.21 9.80 -15.14
CA GLY A 50 -9.84 9.39 -15.49
C GLY A 50 -8.78 10.03 -14.58
N THR A 51 -8.88 11.34 -14.35
CA THR A 51 -7.99 12.06 -13.43
C THR A 51 -8.15 11.60 -11.97
N SER A 52 -9.38 11.30 -11.54
CA SER A 52 -9.66 10.75 -10.21
C SER A 52 -9.05 9.36 -10.03
N MET A 53 -9.09 8.50 -11.06
CA MET A 53 -8.44 7.19 -11.03
C MET A 53 -6.92 7.31 -11.00
N LEU A 54 -6.33 8.27 -11.73
CA LEU A 54 -4.89 8.56 -11.67
C LEU A 54 -4.47 9.07 -10.29
N ALA A 55 -5.25 9.95 -9.66
CA ALA A 55 -5.03 10.39 -8.29
C ALA A 55 -5.14 9.23 -7.30
N GLY A 56 -6.16 8.38 -7.45
CA GLY A 56 -6.33 7.15 -6.67
C GLY A 56 -5.18 6.18 -6.84
N TRP A 57 -4.63 6.04 -8.05
CA TRP A 57 -3.43 5.23 -8.32
C TRP A 57 -2.18 5.84 -7.69
N TRP A 58 -1.99 7.15 -7.78
CA TRP A 58 -0.89 7.86 -7.12
C TRP A 58 -0.94 7.68 -5.61
N ILE A 59 -2.12 7.81 -5.01
CA ILE A 59 -2.36 7.57 -3.58
C ILE A 59 -2.14 6.08 -3.25
N ALA A 60 -2.60 5.17 -4.11
CA ALA A 60 -2.35 3.74 -4.00
C ALA A 60 -0.88 3.34 -4.13
N ILE A 61 -0.03 4.16 -4.72
CA ILE A 61 1.42 3.92 -4.77
C ILE A 61 2.09 4.58 -3.57
N LYS A 62 1.73 5.82 -3.25
CA LYS A 62 2.42 6.63 -2.24
C LYS A 62 2.00 6.33 -0.81
N PHE A 63 0.71 6.08 -0.58
CA PHE A 63 0.12 5.91 0.75
C PHE A 63 -0.37 4.49 1.01
N THR A 64 -0.95 3.84 0.01
CA THR A 64 -1.51 2.48 0.11
C THR A 64 -0.71 1.43 -0.64
N GLY A 65 0.43 1.83 -1.21
CA GLY A 65 1.44 0.97 -1.80
C GLY A 65 2.29 0.43 -0.67
N THR A 66 1.61 -0.15 0.30
CA THR A 66 2.25 -0.65 1.49
C THR A 66 2.91 -1.95 1.08
N ILE A 67 4.21 -2.02 1.32
CA ILE A 67 4.94 -3.29 1.36
C ILE A 67 4.24 -4.31 2.28
N PHE A 68 3.37 -3.84 3.19
CA PHE A 68 2.45 -4.58 4.04
C PHE A 68 1.14 -4.92 3.30
N HIS A 69 0.95 -6.16 2.90
CA HIS A 69 -0.24 -6.60 2.17
C HIS A 69 -0.92 -7.83 2.80
N ARG A 70 -0.25 -8.51 3.73
CA ARG A 70 -0.79 -9.64 4.47
C ARG A 70 -0.19 -9.67 5.87
N GLN A 71 -1.05 -9.70 6.89
CA GLN A 71 -0.62 -9.96 8.26
C GLN A 71 -0.12 -11.39 8.38
N VAL A 72 0.94 -11.58 9.16
CA VAL A 72 1.52 -12.90 9.43
C VAL A 72 0.72 -13.62 10.51
N ASP A 73 0.61 -14.94 10.40
CA ASP A 73 -0.11 -15.80 11.33
C ASP A 73 0.64 -15.90 12.67
N ARG A 74 1.96 -15.76 12.65
CA ARG A 74 2.85 -15.78 13.83
C ARG A 74 3.79 -14.57 13.82
N PRO A 75 3.29 -13.39 14.21
CA PRO A 75 4.12 -12.21 14.30
C PRO A 75 5.19 -12.35 15.37
N ILE A 76 6.33 -11.70 15.15
CA ILE A 76 7.36 -11.56 16.17
C ILE A 76 7.03 -10.40 17.10
N GLU A 77 7.31 -10.56 18.39
CA GLU A 77 7.28 -9.43 19.31
C GLU A 77 8.44 -8.47 18.98
N PRO A 78 8.20 -7.16 18.82
CA PRO A 78 9.26 -6.22 18.46
C PRO A 78 10.44 -6.17 19.45
N SER A 79 10.22 -6.58 20.70
CA SER A 79 11.26 -6.73 21.73
C SER A 79 12.24 -7.88 21.47
N ASP A 80 11.84 -8.89 20.71
CA ASP A 80 12.65 -10.08 20.42
C ASP A 80 13.53 -9.91 19.17
N LEU A 81 13.50 -8.72 18.55
CA LEU A 81 14.29 -8.41 17.37
C LEU A 81 15.78 -8.33 17.71
N GLN A 82 16.59 -9.09 16.95
CA GLN A 82 18.04 -9.10 17.05
C GLN A 82 18.66 -8.42 15.82
N ILE A 83 19.62 -7.54 16.07
CA ILE A 83 20.32 -6.78 15.03
C ILE A 83 21.01 -7.75 14.05
N LEU A 84 20.91 -7.44 12.76
CA LEU A 84 21.41 -8.23 11.62
C LEU A 84 20.76 -9.61 11.44
N GLN A 85 19.69 -9.91 12.19
CA GLN A 85 18.89 -11.11 11.95
C GLN A 85 17.91 -10.93 10.78
N THR A 86 17.72 -11.99 10.00
CA THR A 86 16.74 -12.03 8.90
C THR A 86 15.37 -12.47 9.39
N TYR A 87 14.36 -11.71 9.01
CA TYR A 87 12.94 -11.93 9.26
C TYR A 87 12.15 -11.94 7.95
N TRP A 88 10.85 -12.20 8.03
CA TRP A 88 9.97 -12.33 6.88
C TRP A 88 8.83 -11.33 6.94
N LEU A 89 8.86 -10.37 6.02
CA LEU A 89 7.80 -9.39 5.80
C LEU A 89 6.65 -10.02 5.01
N ASN A 90 5.44 -9.95 5.57
CA ASN A 90 4.23 -10.66 5.11
C ASN A 90 4.44 -12.17 4.96
N GLY A 91 5.39 -12.76 5.70
CA GLY A 91 5.72 -14.18 5.62
C GLY A 91 6.48 -14.60 4.35
N GLU A 92 6.73 -13.70 3.40
CA GLU A 92 7.30 -14.05 2.08
C GLU A 92 8.62 -13.33 1.76
N THR A 93 8.73 -12.05 2.10
CA THR A 93 9.85 -11.19 1.68
C THR A 93 10.88 -11.08 2.78
N ALA A 94 12.13 -11.46 2.50
CA ALA A 94 13.21 -11.34 3.48
C ALA A 94 13.46 -9.88 3.88
N ALA A 95 13.57 -9.63 5.18
CA ALA A 95 13.84 -8.33 5.76
C ALA A 95 14.87 -8.47 6.89
N VAL A 96 15.98 -7.72 6.84
CA VAL A 96 17.03 -7.76 7.86
C VAL A 96 16.82 -6.62 8.84
N PHE A 97 16.75 -6.90 10.14
CA PHE A 97 16.64 -5.86 11.16
C PHE A 97 18.01 -5.19 11.37
N ILE A 98 18.07 -3.86 11.26
CA ILE A 98 19.33 -3.11 11.38
C ILE A 98 19.45 -2.45 12.75
N GLY A 99 18.33 -2.05 13.34
CA GLY A 99 18.31 -1.40 14.65
C GLY A 99 17.04 -0.62 14.89
N ARG A 100 17.01 0.11 16.02
CA ARG A 100 15.88 0.94 16.43
C ARG A 100 16.31 2.39 16.53
N LEU A 101 15.46 3.30 16.07
CA LEU A 101 15.60 4.73 16.34
C LEU A 101 14.86 5.04 17.64
N ASP A 102 15.58 5.53 18.65
CA ASP A 102 15.01 5.82 19.97
C ASP A 102 13.87 6.84 19.90
N HIS A 103 13.95 7.81 18.98
CA HIS A 103 12.88 8.75 18.65
C HIS A 103 12.73 8.75 17.12
N PRO A 104 11.57 8.38 16.55
CA PRO A 104 10.24 8.21 17.16
C PRO A 104 9.89 6.77 17.63
N GLY A 105 10.87 5.92 17.95
CA GLY A 105 10.61 4.54 18.36
C GLY A 105 10.33 3.61 17.18
N THR A 106 10.94 3.87 16.03
CA THR A 106 10.78 3.07 14.80
C THR A 106 11.86 2.02 14.65
N TYR A 107 11.50 0.91 14.02
CA TYR A 107 12.37 -0.23 13.75
C TYR A 107 12.87 -0.15 12.31
N LEU A 108 14.17 -0.25 12.10
CA LEU A 108 14.79 -0.12 10.79
C LEU A 108 15.01 -1.50 10.17
N PHE A 109 14.47 -1.71 8.98
CA PHE A 109 14.61 -2.95 8.24
C PHE A 109 15.18 -2.72 6.82
N HIS A 110 16.13 -3.55 6.42
CA HIS A 110 16.54 -3.71 5.03
C HIS A 110 15.65 -4.76 4.36
N ILE A 111 14.79 -4.33 3.46
CA ILE A 111 13.78 -5.18 2.83
C ILE A 111 14.26 -5.57 1.44
N HIS A 112 14.30 -6.87 1.17
CA HIS A 112 14.79 -7.39 -0.09
C HIS A 112 13.95 -6.88 -1.28
N GLY A 113 14.63 -6.30 -2.28
CA GLY A 113 13.99 -5.74 -3.47
C GLY A 113 13.45 -4.31 -3.30
N LEU A 114 13.47 -3.76 -2.07
CA LEU A 114 13.16 -2.35 -1.81
C LEU A 114 14.44 -1.53 -1.60
N ASN A 115 15.36 -2.05 -0.79
CA ASN A 115 16.58 -1.35 -0.39
C ASN A 115 17.81 -1.85 -1.16
N LYS A 116 18.80 -0.96 -1.36
CA LYS A 116 20.10 -1.28 -1.96
C LYS A 116 20.94 -2.12 -1.00
N ARG A 117 21.46 -3.26 -1.47
CA ARG A 117 22.20 -4.24 -0.66
C ARG A 117 23.43 -3.70 0.10
N HIS A 118 23.99 -2.56 -0.29
CA HIS A 118 25.28 -2.07 0.22
C HIS A 118 25.19 -0.71 0.91
N ASP A 119 23.98 -0.18 1.09
CA ASP A 119 23.76 1.09 1.77
C ASP A 119 23.05 0.82 3.09
N LEU A 120 23.79 0.88 4.20
CA LEU A 120 23.28 0.70 5.56
C LEU A 120 22.29 1.80 5.98
N LEU A 121 22.27 2.92 5.25
CA LEU A 121 21.35 4.04 5.49
C LEU A 121 20.06 3.89 4.68
N ASP A 122 20.03 2.99 3.69
CA ASP A 122 18.84 2.67 2.92
C ASP A 122 17.99 1.63 3.68
N ALA A 123 17.48 2.03 4.85
CA ALA A 123 16.59 1.21 5.66
C ALA A 123 15.17 1.76 5.66
N LYS A 124 14.19 0.86 5.64
CA LYS A 124 12.79 1.22 5.81
C LYS A 124 12.46 1.27 7.30
N ALA A 125 12.02 2.44 7.76
CA ALA A 125 11.44 2.59 9.09
C ALA A 125 10.04 1.96 9.15
N LEU A 126 9.84 1.07 10.13
CA LEU A 126 8.57 0.46 10.47
C LEU A 126 8.13 0.90 11.87
N THR A 127 6.83 1.11 12.05
CA THR A 127 6.25 1.37 13.37
C THR A 127 6.12 0.06 14.17
N PHE A 128 5.93 0.17 15.49
CA PHE A 128 5.65 -0.98 16.34
C PHE A 128 4.51 -1.86 15.79
N ASP A 129 3.39 -1.22 15.42
CA ASP A 129 2.21 -1.91 14.87
C ASP A 129 2.49 -2.64 13.56
N GLN A 130 3.39 -2.10 12.73
CA GLN A 130 3.79 -2.74 11.47
C GLN A 130 4.66 -3.98 11.74
N VAL A 131 5.58 -3.90 12.70
CA VAL A 131 6.41 -5.04 13.07
C VAL A 131 5.55 -6.16 13.67
N SER A 132 4.70 -5.83 14.64
CA SER A 132 3.87 -6.80 15.37
C SER A 132 2.75 -7.44 14.54
N LYS A 133 2.49 -6.95 13.32
CA LYS A 133 1.46 -7.51 12.43
C LYS A 133 2.01 -8.15 11.16
N TYR A 134 3.17 -7.70 10.68
CA TYR A 134 3.63 -8.07 9.34
C TYR A 134 5.03 -8.70 9.30
N ILE A 135 5.75 -8.75 10.43
CA ILE A 135 7.08 -9.37 10.49
C ILE A 135 6.98 -10.69 11.27
N SER A 136 7.53 -11.77 10.71
CA SER A 136 7.66 -13.07 11.38
C SER A 136 9.11 -13.57 11.36
N SER A 137 9.45 -14.44 12.32
CA SER A 137 10.74 -15.15 12.35
C SER A 137 10.82 -16.28 11.31
N HIS A 138 9.69 -16.76 10.83
CA HIS A 138 9.60 -17.90 9.91
C HIS A 138 8.93 -17.50 8.60
N LYS A 139 9.41 -18.07 7.50
CA LYS A 139 8.76 -17.93 6.21
C LYS A 139 7.45 -18.71 6.24
N GLU A 140 6.35 -18.05 5.90
CA GLU A 140 5.06 -18.73 5.78
C GLU A 140 5.01 -19.45 4.44
N HIS A 141 4.75 -20.76 4.48
CA HIS A 141 4.41 -21.49 3.27
C HIS A 141 2.96 -21.16 2.93
N ASN A 142 2.78 -20.40 1.85
CA ASN A 142 1.45 -20.06 1.37
C ASN A 142 0.82 -21.34 0.79
N GLU A 143 0.14 -22.15 1.61
CA GLU A 143 -0.70 -23.29 1.20
C GLU A 143 -1.97 -22.80 0.49
N LYS A 144 -1.84 -21.90 -0.49
CA LYS A 144 -2.91 -21.54 -1.42
C LYS A 144 -2.50 -21.98 -2.82
N SER A 145 -2.40 -23.29 -2.98
CA SER A 145 -2.43 -23.97 -4.27
C SER A 145 -3.11 -25.34 -4.12
N ARG A 146 -4.41 -25.33 -3.80
CA ARG A 146 -5.38 -26.35 -4.21
C ARG A 146 -6.72 -25.69 -4.46
#